data_AF-A0A1H9ELJ8-F1
#
_entry.id   AF-A0A1H9ELJ8-F1
#
_cell.length_a   1.000
_cell.length_b   1.000
_cell.length_c   1.000
_cell.angle_alpha   90.00
_cell.angle_beta   90.00
_cell.angle_gamma   90.00
#
_symmetry.space_group_name_H-M   'P 1'
#
loop_
_entity.id
_entity.type
_entity.pdbx_description
1 polymer ?
#
loop_
_entity_poly.entity_id
_entity_poly.type
_entity_poly.pdbx_seq_one_letter_code
_entity_poly.pdbx_strand_id
1 'polypeptide(L)'
;MEILESENTIEYNLTVSQFAKLCGTTRDTLRHYYENGLLIPHTNKSNGYHYYSPSQVNSFYFIKNFQQAGCSLKEINELLHDSSKNKIKEVVDLKLMEFQKELLKLHNKISSMNLSMWLLEKYEYNKKHTPFIEILDNISIIKTDIEKTESAHHSSDIAKDLQKHFSRSDENFDISIFPTGASISYDKLLKENYTYDSLITIVIHPDDGKNFLALPSKKIVSCYHDHTKDDIKKTYKKLIRFIKKNNLKPCSDLNIISLINIYDCEKKHTYFKYLFICIE
;
A
#
# COMPACT_ATOMS: atom_id res chain seq x y z
N MET A 1 -43.03 39.78 -25.27
CA MET A 1 -42.50 39.67 -23.89
C MET A 1 -43.17 38.52 -23.13
N GLU A 2 -44.44 38.18 -23.41
CA GLU A 2 -45.15 37.04 -22.78
C GLU A 2 -44.70 35.63 -23.22
N ILE A 3 -44.19 35.45 -24.46
CA ILE A 3 -43.82 34.11 -24.98
C ILE A 3 -42.57 33.53 -24.28
N LEU A 4 -41.66 34.38 -23.80
CA LEU A 4 -40.42 33.96 -23.10
C LEU A 4 -40.67 33.57 -21.63
N GLU A 5 -41.74 34.04 -20.99
CA GLU A 5 -42.10 33.63 -19.62
C GLU A 5 -42.83 32.28 -19.59
N SER A 6 -43.54 31.92 -20.66
CA SER A 6 -44.27 30.64 -20.77
C SER A 6 -43.39 29.42 -21.05
N GLU A 7 -42.27 29.56 -21.75
CA GLU A 7 -41.34 28.44 -21.99
C GLU A 7 -40.51 28.12 -20.73
N ASN A 8 -40.13 29.16 -19.97
CA ASN A 8 -39.29 29.03 -18.77
C ASN A 8 -40.04 28.37 -17.59
N THR A 9 -41.37 28.44 -17.58
CA THR A 9 -42.23 27.78 -16.57
C THR A 9 -42.34 26.27 -16.77
N ILE A 10 -42.13 25.76 -17.99
CA ILE A 10 -42.15 24.31 -18.27
C ILE A 10 -40.83 23.67 -17.85
N GLU A 11 -39.71 24.38 -18.02
CA GLU A 11 -38.39 23.87 -17.67
C GLU A 11 -38.20 23.77 -16.14
N TYR A 12 -38.52 24.82 -15.37
CA TYR A 12 -38.36 24.82 -13.91
C TYR A 12 -39.64 24.41 -13.17
N ASN A 13 -39.93 23.11 -13.16
CA ASN A 13 -41.21 22.56 -12.66
C ASN A 13 -41.10 21.63 -11.44
N LEU A 14 -39.89 21.31 -10.97
CA LEU A 14 -39.70 20.42 -9.82
C LEU A 14 -39.51 21.21 -8.54
N THR A 15 -40.35 20.99 -7.54
CA THR A 15 -40.10 21.52 -6.18
C THR A 15 -38.80 20.93 -5.62
N VAL A 16 -38.20 21.60 -4.63
CA VAL A 16 -36.99 21.11 -3.93
C VAL A 16 -37.13 19.65 -3.47
N SER A 17 -38.30 19.28 -2.93
CA SER A 17 -38.57 17.90 -2.48
C SER A 17 -38.62 16.89 -3.63
N GLN A 18 -39.22 17.27 -4.77
CA GLN A 18 -39.29 16.41 -5.95
C GLN A 18 -37.90 16.23 -6.59
N PHE A 19 -37.14 17.32 -6.74
CA PHE A 19 -35.78 17.27 -7.28
C PHE A 19 -34.84 16.49 -6.36
N ALA A 20 -34.94 16.67 -5.03
CA ALA A 20 -34.17 15.90 -4.06
C ALA A 20 -34.45 14.40 -4.17
N LYS A 21 -35.73 14.02 -4.29
CA LYS A 21 -36.13 12.63 -4.52
C LYS A 21 -35.59 12.09 -5.85
N LEU A 22 -35.67 12.88 -6.92
CA LEU A 22 -35.17 12.51 -8.24
C LEU A 22 -33.66 12.24 -8.23
N CYS A 23 -32.89 13.08 -7.52
CA CYS A 23 -31.44 12.95 -7.42
C CYS A 23 -30.96 11.98 -6.31
N GLY A 24 -31.89 11.39 -5.54
CA GLY A 24 -31.57 10.55 -4.40
C GLY A 24 -30.76 11.27 -3.32
N THR A 25 -31.14 12.51 -2.99
CA THR A 25 -30.44 13.38 -2.04
C THR A 25 -31.40 14.03 -1.04
N THR A 26 -30.87 14.81 -0.09
CA THR A 26 -31.65 15.55 0.89
C THR A 26 -31.91 17.00 0.47
N ARG A 27 -32.98 17.59 1.01
CA ARG A 27 -33.26 19.03 0.83
C ARG A 27 -32.13 19.90 1.37
N ASP A 28 -31.49 19.48 2.46
CA ASP A 28 -30.34 20.18 3.04
C ASP A 28 -29.13 20.20 2.10
N THR A 29 -28.88 19.10 1.36
CA THR A 29 -27.82 19.06 0.35
C THR A 29 -28.08 20.07 -0.78
N LEU A 30 -29.33 20.14 -1.27
CA LEU A 30 -29.70 21.12 -2.28
C LEU A 30 -29.61 22.56 -1.77
N ARG A 31 -30.03 22.81 -0.53
CA ARG A 31 -29.86 24.14 0.12
C ARG A 31 -28.38 24.49 0.20
N HIS A 32 -27.54 23.56 0.61
CA HIS A 32 -26.11 23.78 0.71
C HIS A 32 -25.48 24.11 -0.66
N TYR A 33 -25.84 23.39 -1.73
CA TYR A 33 -25.37 23.70 -3.08
C TYR A 33 -25.88 25.06 -3.59
N TYR A 34 -27.11 25.44 -3.25
CA TYR A 34 -27.64 26.76 -3.56
C TYR A 34 -26.88 27.86 -2.82
N GLU A 35 -26.65 27.73 -1.52
CA GLU A 35 -25.90 28.70 -0.69
C GLU A 35 -24.45 28.88 -1.18
N ASN A 36 -23.84 27.84 -1.75
CA ASN A 36 -22.51 27.89 -2.35
C ASN A 36 -22.51 28.28 -3.85
N GLY A 37 -23.66 28.59 -4.43
CA GLY A 37 -23.78 29.02 -5.83
C GLY A 37 -23.54 27.92 -6.87
N LEU A 38 -23.60 26.65 -6.48
CA LEU A 38 -23.29 25.50 -7.34
C LEU A 38 -24.50 25.02 -8.14
N LEU A 39 -25.68 25.03 -7.53
CA LEU A 39 -26.91 24.56 -8.14
C LEU A 39 -28.04 25.55 -7.83
N ILE A 40 -28.35 26.40 -8.80
CA ILE A 40 -29.24 27.55 -8.60
C ILE A 40 -30.64 27.22 -9.16
N PRO A 41 -31.68 27.16 -8.30
CA PRO A 41 -33.07 27.01 -8.76
C PRO A 41 -33.63 28.32 -9.29
N HIS A 42 -34.75 28.25 -10.03
CA HIS A 42 -35.59 29.40 -10.30
C HIS A 42 -36.44 29.75 -9.07
N THR A 43 -36.44 31.02 -8.67
CA THR A 43 -37.29 31.52 -7.59
C THR A 43 -38.55 32.14 -8.18
N ASN A 44 -39.70 31.52 -7.91
CA ASN A 44 -40.97 32.07 -8.36
C ASN A 44 -41.32 33.33 -7.55
N LYS A 45 -41.42 34.48 -8.24
CA LYS A 45 -41.67 35.78 -7.63
C LYS A 45 -43.05 35.89 -6.95
N SER A 46 -44.02 35.08 -7.35
CA SER A 46 -45.39 35.18 -6.82
C SER A 46 -45.59 34.47 -5.49
N ASN A 47 -44.85 33.39 -5.23
CA ASN A 47 -45.03 32.55 -4.05
C ASN A 47 -43.73 32.34 -3.25
N GLY A 48 -42.59 32.82 -3.74
CA GLY A 48 -41.28 32.72 -3.08
C GLY A 48 -40.65 31.33 -3.10
N TYR A 49 -41.26 30.34 -3.77
CA TYR A 49 -40.75 28.98 -3.79
C TYR A 49 -39.65 28.77 -4.85
N HIS A 50 -38.70 27.91 -4.52
CA HIS A 50 -37.65 27.45 -5.43
C HIS A 50 -38.09 26.23 -6.23
N TYR A 51 -37.90 26.32 -7.54
CA TYR A 51 -38.15 25.25 -8.49
C TYR A 51 -36.86 24.93 -9.25
N TYR A 52 -36.58 23.64 -9.42
CA TYR A 52 -35.47 23.12 -10.19
C TYR A 52 -35.98 22.60 -11.53
N SER A 53 -35.09 22.63 -12.53
CA SER A 53 -35.35 21.98 -13.81
C SER A 53 -34.88 20.54 -13.81
N PRO A 54 -35.62 19.59 -14.43
CA PRO A 54 -35.09 18.26 -14.71
C PRO A 54 -33.75 18.27 -15.46
N SER A 55 -33.46 19.30 -16.27
CA SER A 55 -32.17 19.43 -16.98
C SER A 55 -30.98 19.61 -16.02
N GLN A 56 -31.22 20.15 -14.82
CA GLN A 56 -30.20 20.38 -13.79
C GLN A 56 -29.75 19.10 -13.08
N VAL A 57 -30.38 17.95 -13.34
CA VAL A 57 -29.95 16.65 -12.80
C VAL A 57 -28.51 16.34 -13.20
N ASN A 58 -28.11 16.65 -14.44
CA ASN A 58 -26.74 16.46 -14.90
C ASN A 58 -25.75 17.36 -14.15
N SER A 59 -26.13 18.62 -13.87
CA SER A 59 -25.31 19.53 -13.06
C SER A 59 -25.17 19.03 -11.62
N PHE A 60 -26.24 18.48 -11.03
CA PHE A 60 -26.17 17.85 -9.71
C PHE A 60 -25.17 16.68 -9.68
N TYR A 61 -25.23 15.77 -10.67
CA TYR A 61 -24.30 14.65 -10.73
C TYR A 61 -22.87 15.08 -11.09
N PHE A 62 -22.70 16.15 -11.86
CA PHE A 62 -21.38 16.76 -12.07
C PHE A 62 -20.79 17.20 -10.73
N ILE A 63 -21.50 18.03 -9.95
CA ILE A 63 -21.06 18.48 -8.62
C ILE A 63 -20.73 17.28 -7.72
N LYS A 64 -21.63 16.30 -7.66
CA LYS A 64 -21.47 15.11 -6.83
C LYS A 64 -20.25 14.28 -7.21
N ASN A 65 -19.99 14.07 -8.50
CA ASN A 65 -18.83 13.31 -8.98
C ASN A 65 -17.51 13.99 -8.60
N PHE A 66 -17.38 15.30 -8.83
CA PHE A 66 -16.16 16.02 -8.47
C PHE A 66 -15.97 16.13 -6.95
N GLN A 67 -17.07 16.25 -6.18
CA GLN A 67 -17.00 16.20 -4.72
C GLN A 67 -16.54 14.82 -4.21
N GLN A 68 -17.06 13.73 -4.80
CA GLN A 68 -16.60 12.37 -4.50
C GLN A 68 -15.15 12.14 -4.92
N ALA A 69 -14.68 12.84 -5.96
CA ALA A 69 -13.28 12.88 -6.36
C ALA A 69 -12.40 13.75 -5.45
N GLY A 70 -12.94 14.28 -4.35
CA GLY A 70 -12.20 15.07 -3.37
C GLY A 70 -11.98 16.54 -3.78
N CYS A 71 -12.70 17.06 -4.78
CA CYS A 71 -12.65 18.49 -5.11
C CYS A 71 -13.43 19.30 -4.06
N SER A 72 -12.89 20.45 -3.69
CA SER A 72 -13.57 21.43 -2.87
C SER A 72 -14.74 22.07 -3.62
N LEU A 73 -15.73 22.59 -2.89
CA LEU A 73 -16.85 23.31 -3.49
C LEU A 73 -16.39 24.52 -4.30
N LYS A 74 -15.29 25.16 -3.90
CA LYS A 74 -14.69 26.28 -4.64
C LYS A 74 -14.19 25.84 -6.01
N GLU A 75 -13.42 24.74 -6.08
CA GLU A 75 -12.93 24.20 -7.36
C GLU A 75 -14.08 23.78 -8.28
N ILE A 76 -15.11 23.14 -7.72
CA ILE A 76 -16.30 22.75 -8.48
C ILE A 76 -17.02 24.00 -9.01
N ASN A 77 -17.14 25.04 -8.20
CA ASN A 77 -17.77 26.30 -8.62
C ASN A 77 -17.01 26.93 -9.79
N GLU A 78 -15.68 26.95 -9.72
CA GLU A 78 -14.83 27.43 -10.80
C GLU A 78 -14.99 26.59 -12.08
N LEU A 79 -15.11 25.26 -11.98
CA LEU A 79 -15.33 24.39 -13.14
C LEU A 79 -16.71 24.59 -13.79
N LEU A 80 -17.73 24.91 -12.98
CA LEU A 80 -19.07 25.19 -13.50
C LEU A 80 -19.13 26.52 -14.26
N HIS A 81 -18.38 27.54 -13.82
CA HIS A 81 -18.42 28.89 -14.39
C HIS A 81 -17.33 29.17 -15.44
N ASP A 82 -16.21 28.48 -15.37
CA ASP A 82 -15.13 28.46 -16.37
C ASP A 82 -15.05 27.06 -16.98
N SER A 83 -16.09 26.73 -17.75
CA SER A 83 -16.29 25.41 -18.37
C SER A 83 -15.41 25.20 -19.62
N SER A 84 -14.26 25.89 -19.70
CA SER A 84 -13.32 25.60 -20.77
C SER A 84 -12.92 24.14 -20.70
N LYS A 85 -13.02 23.42 -21.83
CA LYS A 85 -12.71 21.98 -21.89
C LYS A 85 -11.31 21.67 -21.34
N ASN A 86 -10.40 22.65 -21.38
CA ASN A 86 -9.04 22.53 -20.88
C ASN A 86 -8.99 22.49 -19.35
N LYS A 87 -9.69 23.38 -18.63
CA LYS A 87 -9.65 23.42 -17.15
C LYS A 87 -10.28 22.15 -16.54
N ILE A 88 -11.38 21.67 -17.11
CA ILE A 88 -11.98 20.40 -16.71
C ILE A 88 -11.00 19.24 -16.92
N LYS A 89 -10.34 19.20 -18.09
CA LYS A 89 -9.36 18.15 -18.40
C LYS A 89 -8.19 18.17 -17.41
N GLU A 90 -7.63 19.33 -17.08
CA GLU A 90 -6.53 19.45 -16.12
C GLU A 90 -6.90 18.91 -14.74
N VAL A 91 -8.07 19.28 -14.21
CA VAL A 91 -8.54 18.75 -12.91
C VAL A 91 -8.76 17.24 -12.97
N VAL A 92 -9.37 16.74 -14.05
CA VAL A 92 -9.60 15.30 -14.22
C VAL A 92 -8.28 14.54 -14.32
N ASP A 93 -7.30 15.03 -15.09
CA ASP A 93 -5.99 14.40 -15.25
C ASP A 93 -5.26 14.31 -13.89
N LEU A 94 -5.29 15.38 -13.10
CA LEU A 94 -4.72 15.39 -11.74
C LEU A 94 -5.41 14.38 -10.82
N LYS A 95 -6.75 14.34 -10.80
CA LYS A 95 -7.51 13.38 -9.98
C LYS A 95 -7.29 11.94 -10.41
N LEU A 96 -7.18 11.67 -11.71
CA LEU A 96 -6.85 10.34 -12.20
C LEU A 96 -5.46 9.90 -11.75
N MET A 97 -4.47 10.79 -11.77
CA MET A 97 -3.12 10.49 -11.24
C MET A 97 -3.15 10.21 -9.74
N GLU A 98 -3.90 10.99 -8.95
CA GLU A 98 -4.11 10.75 -7.52
C GLU A 98 -4.72 9.36 -7.27
N PHE A 99 -5.79 9.00 -7.97
CA PHE A 99 -6.44 7.69 -7.81
C PHE A 99 -5.57 6.53 -8.25
N GLN A 100 -4.81 6.68 -9.34
CA GLN A 100 -3.86 5.66 -9.78
C GLN A 100 -2.78 5.42 -8.71
N LYS A 101 -2.29 6.50 -8.08
CA LYS A 101 -1.34 6.40 -6.97
C LYS A 101 -1.97 5.69 -5.77
N GLU A 102 -3.20 6.02 -5.39
CA GLU A 102 -3.92 5.34 -4.30
C GLU A 102 -4.20 3.86 -4.59
N LEU A 103 -4.54 3.52 -5.83
CA LEU A 103 -4.74 2.14 -6.24
C LEU A 103 -3.44 1.34 -6.11
N LEU A 104 -2.31 1.89 -6.55
CA LEU A 104 -1.00 1.26 -6.39
C LEU A 104 -0.64 1.08 -4.90
N LYS A 105 -0.91 2.09 -4.06
CA LYS A 105 -0.72 2.01 -2.60
C LYS A 105 -1.49 0.83 -2.00
N LEU A 106 -2.77 0.71 -2.36
CA LEU A 106 -3.61 -0.36 -1.85
C LEU A 106 -3.15 -1.72 -2.35
N HIS A 107 -2.75 -1.81 -3.63
CA HIS A 107 -2.19 -3.02 -4.21
C HIS A 107 -0.93 -3.49 -3.45
N ASN A 108 0.01 -2.58 -3.18
CA ASN A 108 1.24 -2.89 -2.42
C ASN A 108 0.93 -3.43 -1.01
N LYS A 109 -0.07 -2.84 -0.33
CA LYS A 109 -0.53 -3.32 0.98
C LYS A 109 -1.12 -4.73 0.90
N ILE A 110 -1.97 -5.00 -0.10
CA ILE A 110 -2.54 -6.33 -0.33
C ILE A 110 -1.43 -7.35 -0.60
N SER A 111 -0.48 -7.03 -1.47
CA SER A 111 0.64 -7.91 -1.81
C SER A 111 1.51 -8.26 -0.60
N SER A 112 1.79 -7.28 0.27
CA SER A 112 2.52 -7.50 1.53
C SER A 112 1.76 -8.40 2.52
N MET A 113 0.45 -8.22 2.66
CA MET A 113 -0.38 -9.09 3.50
C MET A 113 -0.43 -10.52 2.96
N ASN A 114 -0.61 -10.68 1.65
CA ASN A 114 -0.60 -12.00 0.99
C ASN A 114 0.75 -12.71 1.17
N LEU A 115 1.86 -11.99 1.02
CA LEU A 115 3.20 -12.54 1.24
C LEU A 115 3.39 -13.02 2.68
N SER A 116 2.92 -12.21 3.63
CA SER A 116 3.01 -12.53 5.06
C SER A 116 2.16 -13.75 5.43
N MET A 117 0.93 -13.82 4.90
CA MET A 117 0.06 -14.99 5.07
C MET A 117 0.67 -16.23 4.44
N TRP A 118 1.19 -16.13 3.22
CA TRP A 118 1.84 -17.25 2.53
C TRP A 118 3.00 -17.82 3.35
N LEU A 119 3.85 -16.96 3.93
CA LEU A 119 4.95 -17.41 4.79
C LEU A 119 4.48 -18.08 6.08
N LEU A 120 3.40 -17.57 6.70
CA LEU A 120 2.82 -18.15 7.91
C LEU A 120 2.15 -19.50 7.63
N GLU A 121 1.41 -19.64 6.53
CA GLU A 121 0.82 -20.93 6.14
C GLU A 121 1.90 -21.97 5.88
N LYS A 122 2.95 -21.61 5.13
CA LYS A 122 4.10 -22.50 4.87
C LYS A 122 4.81 -22.92 6.14
N TYR A 123 4.77 -22.11 7.19
CA TYR A 123 5.31 -22.50 8.48
C TYR A 123 4.55 -23.66 9.12
N GLU A 124 3.22 -23.66 9.05
CA GLU A 124 2.38 -24.68 9.67
C GLU A 124 2.54 -26.05 8.99
N TYR A 125 2.72 -26.06 7.66
CA TYR A 125 2.86 -27.29 6.89
C TYR A 125 4.26 -27.91 6.90
N ASN A 126 5.31 -27.10 7.04
CA ASN A 126 6.69 -27.58 6.95
C ASN A 126 7.23 -28.07 8.29
N LYS A 127 8.21 -28.98 8.25
CA LYS A 127 8.91 -29.44 9.46
C LYS A 127 9.71 -28.28 10.07
N LYS A 128 9.11 -27.63 11.07
CA LYS A 128 9.71 -26.55 11.88
C LYS A 128 11.19 -26.86 12.20
N HIS A 129 12.08 -25.89 12.00
CA HIS A 129 13.51 -25.98 12.29
C HIS A 129 14.31 -27.05 11.52
N THR A 130 13.78 -27.51 10.39
CA THR A 130 14.46 -28.44 9.49
C THR A 130 14.68 -27.75 8.15
N PRO A 131 15.93 -27.65 7.66
CA PRO A 131 16.19 -27.10 6.34
C PRO A 131 15.53 -27.92 5.22
N PHE A 132 15.03 -27.22 4.20
CA PHE A 132 14.44 -27.83 3.00
C PHE A 132 14.74 -26.97 1.77
N ILE A 133 14.54 -27.54 0.57
CA ILE A 133 14.68 -26.82 -0.70
C ILE A 133 13.29 -26.40 -1.15
N GLU A 134 13.15 -25.15 -1.60
CA GLU A 134 11.94 -24.66 -2.25
C GLU A 134 12.25 -23.70 -3.40
N ILE A 135 11.20 -23.30 -4.11
CA ILE A 135 11.25 -22.29 -5.16
C ILE A 135 10.53 -21.05 -4.63
N LEU A 136 11.26 -19.94 -4.60
CA LEU A 136 10.76 -18.62 -4.28
C LEU A 136 10.74 -17.80 -5.56
N ASP A 137 9.57 -17.71 -6.18
CA ASP A 137 9.37 -17.00 -7.43
C ASP A 137 8.72 -15.63 -7.21
N ASN A 138 8.98 -14.69 -8.13
CA ASN A 138 8.40 -13.35 -8.15
C ASN A 138 8.67 -12.53 -6.86
N ILE A 139 9.79 -12.80 -6.19
CA ILE A 139 10.25 -12.01 -5.05
C ILE A 139 11.46 -11.18 -5.47
N SER A 140 11.36 -9.88 -5.15
CA SER A 140 12.49 -8.97 -5.13
C SER A 140 12.77 -8.56 -3.69
N ILE A 141 13.95 -7.99 -3.46
CA ILE A 141 14.35 -7.44 -2.17
C ILE A 141 14.60 -5.95 -2.27
N ILE A 142 14.22 -5.24 -1.21
CA ILE A 142 14.73 -3.90 -0.91
C ILE A 142 15.89 -4.11 0.06
N LYS A 143 17.04 -3.52 -0.23
CA LYS A 143 18.25 -3.67 0.57
C LYS A 143 18.73 -2.32 1.09
N THR A 144 19.10 -2.27 2.37
CA THR A 144 19.84 -1.14 2.96
C THR A 144 21.06 -1.68 3.69
N ASP A 145 22.26 -1.26 3.29
CA ASP A 145 23.49 -1.66 3.97
C ASP A 145 23.55 -1.06 5.38
N ILE A 146 24.08 -1.84 6.33
CA ILE A 146 24.28 -1.43 7.72
C ILE A 146 25.65 -0.76 7.87
N GLU A 147 25.69 0.42 8.50
CA GLU A 147 26.92 1.19 8.61
C GLU A 147 27.97 0.54 9.52
N LYS A 148 27.55 0.01 10.67
CA LYS A 148 28.44 -0.59 11.69
C LYS A 148 28.19 -2.07 11.85
N THR A 149 28.59 -2.84 10.83
CA THR A 149 28.32 -4.28 10.82
C THR A 149 28.98 -5.03 11.99
N GLU A 150 30.16 -4.61 12.47
CA GLU A 150 30.92 -5.29 13.53
C GLU A 150 30.18 -5.45 14.87
N SER A 151 29.23 -4.55 15.17
CA SER A 151 28.42 -4.57 16.39
C SER A 151 26.95 -4.92 16.14
N ALA A 152 26.58 -5.27 14.92
CA ALA A 152 25.18 -5.43 14.51
C ALA A 152 24.63 -6.83 14.84
N HIS A 153 24.40 -7.15 16.11
CA HIS A 153 23.89 -8.46 16.54
C HIS A 153 22.38 -8.50 16.71
N HIS A 154 21.80 -7.36 17.07
CA HIS A 154 20.39 -7.20 17.42
C HIS A 154 19.80 -5.96 16.75
N SER A 155 18.47 -5.90 16.67
CA SER A 155 17.77 -4.75 16.11
C SER A 155 18.06 -3.45 16.85
N SER A 156 18.38 -3.52 18.15
CA SER A 156 18.82 -2.36 18.95
C SER A 156 20.12 -1.74 18.43
N ASP A 157 21.00 -2.55 17.86
CA ASP A 157 22.33 -2.11 17.43
C ASP A 157 22.27 -1.34 16.10
N ILE A 158 21.17 -1.53 15.35
CA ILE A 158 20.95 -1.01 14.00
C ILE A 158 19.69 -0.14 13.90
N ALA A 159 19.29 0.48 15.01
CA ALA A 159 18.06 1.28 15.07
C ALA A 159 18.05 2.43 14.05
N LYS A 160 19.21 3.05 13.78
CA LYS A 160 19.36 4.11 12.76
C LYS A 160 19.21 3.56 11.35
N ASP A 161 19.83 2.42 11.06
CA ASP A 161 19.70 1.76 9.76
C ASP A 161 18.27 1.30 9.52
N LEU A 162 17.57 0.83 10.56
CA LEU A 162 16.14 0.50 10.52
C LEU A 162 15.29 1.71 10.17
N GLN A 163 15.53 2.86 10.81
CA GLN A 163 14.85 4.10 10.47
C GLN A 163 15.06 4.49 9.01
N LYS A 164 16.31 4.42 8.52
CA LYS A 164 16.66 4.69 7.12
C LYS A 164 16.03 3.70 6.15
N HIS A 165 15.95 2.43 6.51
CA HIS A 165 15.30 1.41 5.68
C HIS A 165 13.79 1.64 5.61
N PHE A 166 13.18 1.99 6.72
CA PHE A 166 11.75 2.22 6.82
C PHE A 166 11.29 3.53 6.18
N SER A 167 12.11 4.59 6.19
CA SER A 167 11.77 5.83 5.46
C SER A 167 11.68 5.62 3.94
N ARG A 168 12.21 4.51 3.41
CA ARG A 168 12.04 4.15 2.00
C ARG A 168 10.59 3.83 1.63
N SER A 169 9.71 3.49 2.58
CA SER A 169 8.27 3.38 2.30
C SER A 169 7.69 4.72 1.83
N ASP A 170 8.19 5.82 2.40
CA ASP A 170 7.66 7.16 2.16
C ASP A 170 8.28 7.79 0.91
N GLU A 171 9.55 7.46 0.63
CA GLU A 171 10.30 7.98 -0.53
C GLU A 171 10.02 7.21 -1.83
N ASN A 172 9.80 5.89 -1.76
CA ASN A 172 9.58 5.03 -2.92
C ASN A 172 8.15 4.50 -2.92
N PHE A 173 7.27 5.12 -3.72
CA PHE A 173 5.98 4.56 -4.18
C PHE A 173 5.07 3.92 -3.11
N ASP A 174 5.14 4.32 -1.83
CA ASP A 174 4.34 3.72 -0.75
C ASP A 174 4.47 2.18 -0.72
N ILE A 175 5.72 1.70 -0.69
CA ILE A 175 5.98 0.27 -0.57
C ILE A 175 5.80 -0.15 0.89
N SER A 176 5.14 -1.29 1.10
CA SER A 176 5.13 -1.93 2.41
C SER A 176 6.52 -2.48 2.73
N ILE A 177 7.11 -1.97 3.80
CA ILE A 177 8.38 -2.41 4.41
C ILE A 177 8.21 -3.67 5.28
N PHE A 178 7.11 -4.40 5.10
CA PHE A 178 6.84 -5.63 5.83
C PHE A 178 6.63 -6.81 4.85
N PRO A 179 7.24 -7.99 5.13
CA PRO A 179 8.11 -8.27 6.26
C PRO A 179 9.57 -7.85 6.02
N THR A 180 10.20 -7.30 7.08
CA THR A 180 11.61 -6.91 7.09
C THR A 180 12.43 -7.84 7.97
N GLY A 181 13.70 -7.97 7.62
CA GLY A 181 14.69 -8.62 8.44
C GLY A 181 16.09 -8.14 8.10
N ALA A 182 17.06 -9.03 8.27
CA ALA A 182 18.46 -8.72 8.04
C ALA A 182 19.15 -9.82 7.25
N SER A 183 20.27 -9.48 6.62
CA SER A 183 21.17 -10.45 5.99
C SER A 183 22.45 -10.64 6.80
N ILE A 184 23.03 -11.84 6.70
CA ILE A 184 24.37 -12.15 7.17
C ILE A 184 25.12 -12.75 5.98
N SER A 185 26.26 -12.17 5.64
CA SER A 185 27.07 -12.61 4.52
C SER A 185 27.46 -14.06 4.65
N TYR A 186 27.48 -14.78 3.53
CA TYR A 186 27.77 -16.21 3.54
C TYR A 186 29.15 -16.51 4.15
N ASP A 187 30.14 -15.64 3.91
CA ASP A 187 31.48 -15.74 4.51
C ASP A 187 31.48 -15.58 6.03
N LYS A 188 30.72 -14.61 6.56
CA LYS A 188 30.56 -14.43 8.02
C LYS A 188 29.85 -15.63 8.63
N LEU A 189 28.81 -16.12 7.97
CA LEU A 189 28.04 -17.30 8.37
C LEU A 189 28.96 -18.54 8.51
N LEU A 190 29.86 -18.77 7.55
CA LEU A 190 30.83 -19.88 7.60
C LEU A 190 31.84 -19.74 8.76
N LYS A 191 32.21 -18.51 9.11
CA LYS A 191 33.12 -18.19 10.22
C LYS A 191 32.42 -18.12 11.59
N GLU A 192 31.14 -18.44 11.64
CA GLU A 192 30.28 -18.28 12.82
C GLU A 192 30.22 -16.84 13.38
N ASN A 193 30.47 -15.84 12.53
CA ASN A 193 30.23 -14.44 12.83
C ASN A 193 28.78 -14.09 12.43
N TYR A 194 27.93 -13.79 13.41
CA TYR A 194 26.50 -13.54 13.18
C TYR A 194 26.11 -12.08 13.31
N THR A 195 26.98 -11.20 12.80
CA THR A 195 26.66 -9.78 12.64
C THR A 195 25.92 -9.53 11.34
N TYR A 196 24.95 -8.63 11.35
CA TYR A 196 24.18 -8.25 10.17
C TYR A 196 25.00 -7.37 9.22
N ASP A 197 24.85 -7.62 7.91
CA ASP A 197 25.47 -6.83 6.84
C ASP A 197 24.48 -5.83 6.24
N SER A 198 23.20 -6.20 6.17
CA SER A 198 22.17 -5.34 5.58
C SER A 198 20.80 -5.61 6.19
N LEU A 199 19.91 -4.63 6.07
CA LEU A 199 18.47 -4.80 6.22
C LEU A 199 17.84 -5.17 4.89
N ILE A 200 16.84 -6.05 4.96
CA ILE A 200 16.14 -6.56 3.78
C ILE A 200 14.62 -6.55 4.00
N THR A 201 13.86 -6.09 3.01
CA THR A 201 12.42 -6.36 2.89
C THR A 201 12.22 -7.26 1.68
N ILE A 202 11.44 -8.33 1.81
CA ILE A 202 10.98 -9.12 0.66
C ILE A 202 9.67 -8.54 0.12
N VAL A 203 9.55 -8.41 -1.19
CA VAL A 203 8.37 -7.83 -1.83
C VAL A 203 8.01 -8.60 -3.09
N ILE A 204 6.71 -8.64 -3.40
CA ILE A 204 6.20 -9.15 -4.69
C ILE A 204 6.19 -7.97 -5.65
N HIS A 205 7.34 -7.70 -6.26
CA HIS A 205 7.51 -6.61 -7.22
C HIS A 205 8.55 -7.02 -8.26
N PRO A 206 8.39 -6.66 -9.54
CA PRO A 206 9.45 -6.87 -10.54
C PRO A 206 10.72 -6.09 -10.18
N ASP A 207 11.86 -6.61 -10.63
CA ASP A 207 13.14 -5.91 -10.56
C ASP A 207 13.08 -4.63 -11.41
N ASP A 208 13.49 -3.51 -10.82
CA ASP A 208 13.57 -2.22 -11.50
C ASP A 208 15.02 -1.70 -11.64
N GLY A 209 15.99 -2.52 -11.22
CA GLY A 209 17.42 -2.24 -11.23
C GLY A 209 17.86 -1.14 -10.27
N LYS A 210 16.96 -0.64 -9.41
CA LYS A 210 17.20 0.54 -8.57
C LYS A 210 16.79 0.31 -7.12
N ASN A 211 15.51 0.05 -6.91
CA ASN A 211 14.90 -0.07 -5.59
C ASN A 211 14.54 -1.51 -5.24
N PHE A 212 14.21 -2.31 -6.25
CA PHE A 212 13.82 -3.70 -6.13
C PHE A 212 14.83 -4.56 -6.86
N LEU A 213 15.52 -5.42 -6.12
CA LEU A 213 16.55 -6.29 -6.67
C LEU A 213 16.01 -7.72 -6.75
N ALA A 214 16.07 -8.34 -7.93
CA ALA A 214 15.74 -9.76 -8.03
C ALA A 214 16.67 -10.61 -7.16
N LEU A 215 16.14 -11.71 -6.64
CA LEU A 215 16.99 -12.74 -6.05
C LEU A 215 17.91 -13.36 -7.12
N PRO A 216 19.18 -13.69 -6.80
CA PRO A 216 20.13 -14.25 -7.76
C PRO A 216 19.73 -15.65 -8.26
N SER A 217 18.87 -16.35 -7.53
CA SER A 217 18.23 -17.59 -7.96
C SER A 217 16.88 -17.75 -7.28
N LYS A 218 15.92 -18.34 -8.01
CA LYS A 218 14.61 -18.73 -7.47
C LYS A 218 14.69 -19.95 -6.57
N LYS A 219 15.73 -20.78 -6.72
CA LYS A 219 15.91 -21.99 -5.93
C LYS A 219 16.64 -21.63 -4.65
N ILE A 220 16.07 -22.02 -3.51
CA ILE A 220 16.59 -21.62 -2.20
C ILE A 220 16.66 -22.81 -1.25
N VAL A 221 17.57 -22.74 -0.29
CA VAL A 221 17.53 -23.53 0.94
C VAL A 221 16.91 -22.68 2.03
N SER A 222 15.80 -23.14 2.58
CA SER A 222 15.01 -22.44 3.56
C SER A 222 14.95 -23.17 4.89
N CYS A 223 14.71 -22.42 5.97
CA CYS A 223 14.39 -22.98 7.27
C CYS A 223 13.55 -21.99 8.09
N TYR A 224 12.51 -22.49 8.74
CA TYR A 224 11.72 -21.71 9.69
C TYR A 224 12.26 -21.86 11.10
N HIS A 225 12.27 -20.76 11.85
CA HIS A 225 12.71 -20.73 13.23
C HIS A 225 11.80 -19.85 14.08
N ASP A 226 11.48 -20.29 15.28
CA ASP A 226 10.62 -19.60 16.21
C ASP A 226 11.17 -19.71 17.64
N HIS A 227 10.49 -19.03 18.57
CA HIS A 227 10.81 -19.00 19.99
C HIS A 227 10.73 -20.37 20.72
N THR A 228 10.12 -21.41 20.13
CA THR A 228 9.87 -22.69 20.82
C THR A 228 11.10 -23.61 20.87
N LYS A 229 12.13 -23.32 20.07
CA LYS A 229 13.37 -24.09 20.05
C LYS A 229 14.58 -23.27 20.44
N ASP A 230 15.63 -24.03 20.75
CA ASP A 230 17.01 -23.59 20.97
C ASP A 230 17.45 -22.40 20.11
N ASP A 231 18.45 -21.66 20.62
CA ASP A 231 19.22 -20.61 19.95
C ASP A 231 19.24 -20.70 18.41
N ILE A 232 18.82 -19.62 17.75
CA ILE A 232 18.81 -19.43 16.29
C ILE A 232 20.15 -19.80 15.63
N LYS A 233 21.28 -19.67 16.34
CA LYS A 233 22.60 -20.12 15.86
C LYS A 233 22.62 -21.60 15.50
N LYS A 234 21.85 -22.46 16.18
CA LYS A 234 21.70 -23.87 15.80
C LYS A 234 20.99 -24.01 14.45
N THR A 235 20.06 -23.13 14.12
CA THR A 235 19.40 -23.08 12.80
C THR A 235 20.40 -22.70 11.71
N TYR A 236 21.25 -21.70 11.93
CA TYR A 236 22.32 -21.32 11.00
C TYR A 236 23.23 -22.51 10.69
N LYS A 237 23.71 -23.21 11.73
CA LYS A 237 24.55 -24.41 11.57
C LYS A 237 23.84 -25.53 10.80
N LYS A 238 22.53 -25.70 11.01
CA LYS A 238 21.73 -26.70 10.26
C LYS A 238 21.66 -26.35 8.78
N LEU A 239 21.43 -25.08 8.41
CA LEU A 239 21.41 -24.63 7.02
C LEU A 239 22.74 -24.92 6.32
N ILE A 240 23.87 -24.54 6.94
CA ILE A 240 25.21 -24.81 6.37
C ILE A 240 25.45 -26.31 6.20
N ARG A 241 25.12 -27.12 7.22
CA ARG A 241 25.27 -28.59 7.14
C ARG A 241 24.41 -29.18 6.03
N PHE A 242 23.19 -28.67 5.85
CA PHE A 242 22.29 -29.13 4.79
C PHE A 242 22.84 -28.78 3.40
N ILE A 243 23.31 -27.56 3.19
CA ILE A 243 23.96 -27.12 1.94
C ILE A 243 25.15 -28.03 1.62
N LYS A 244 26.06 -28.24 2.58
CA LYS A 244 27.25 -29.10 2.40
C LYS A 244 26.90 -30.55 2.13
N LYS A 245 25.97 -31.14 2.90
CA LYS A 245 25.58 -32.55 2.76
C LYS A 245 24.96 -32.85 1.40
N ASN A 246 24.25 -31.88 0.82
CA ASN A 246 23.58 -32.02 -0.48
C ASN A 246 24.40 -31.47 -1.65
N ASN A 247 25.67 -31.08 -1.44
CA ASN A 247 26.55 -30.51 -2.46
C ASN A 247 25.92 -29.33 -3.23
N LEU A 248 25.20 -28.46 -2.51
CA LEU A 248 24.53 -27.29 -3.09
C LEU A 248 25.50 -26.11 -3.14
N LYS A 249 25.39 -25.28 -4.18
CA LYS A 249 26.22 -24.09 -4.36
C LYS A 249 25.42 -22.83 -3.97
N PRO A 250 25.76 -22.17 -2.86
CA PRO A 250 25.10 -20.93 -2.45
C PRO A 250 25.51 -19.77 -3.37
N CYS A 251 24.53 -18.96 -3.77
CA CYS A 251 24.72 -17.76 -4.60
C CYS A 251 24.13 -16.49 -3.95
N SER A 252 23.79 -16.54 -2.67
CA SER A 252 23.42 -15.37 -1.87
C SER A 252 23.92 -15.48 -0.43
N ASP A 253 23.80 -14.36 0.27
CA ASP A 253 23.89 -14.30 1.73
C ASP A 253 22.71 -15.01 2.40
N LEU A 254 22.81 -15.21 3.72
CA LEU A 254 21.69 -15.67 4.53
C LEU A 254 20.74 -14.51 4.77
N ASN A 255 19.51 -14.65 4.29
CA ASN A 255 18.42 -13.71 4.54
C ASN A 255 17.57 -14.20 5.72
N ILE A 256 17.31 -13.35 6.71
CA ILE A 256 16.58 -13.67 7.95
C ILE A 256 15.38 -12.73 8.07
N ILE A 257 14.24 -13.15 7.55
CA ILE A 257 13.00 -12.37 7.56
C ILE A 257 12.26 -12.56 8.88
N SER A 258 11.89 -11.47 9.55
CA SER A 258 11.12 -11.52 10.80
C SER A 258 9.65 -11.21 10.52
N LEU A 259 8.75 -12.17 10.76
CA LEU A 259 7.31 -11.96 10.53
C LEU A 259 6.57 -11.54 11.79
N ILE A 260 6.94 -12.14 12.92
CA ILE A 260 6.30 -11.88 14.21
C ILE A 260 7.41 -11.63 15.22
N ASN A 261 7.22 -10.60 16.04
CA ASN A 261 8.10 -10.26 17.14
C ASN A 261 7.25 -9.59 18.24
N ILE A 262 6.70 -10.41 19.14
CA ILE A 262 5.73 -10.00 20.17
C ILE A 262 6.38 -10.19 21.53
N TYR A 263 6.25 -9.17 22.38
CA TYR A 263 6.44 -9.29 23.82
C TYR A 263 5.06 -9.29 24.47
N ASP A 264 4.72 -10.36 25.20
CA ASP A 264 3.48 -10.39 25.95
C ASP A 264 3.60 -9.63 27.29
N CYS A 265 2.48 -9.53 28.02
CA CYS A 265 2.39 -8.87 29.33
C CYS A 265 3.38 -9.46 30.36
N GLU A 266 3.77 -10.72 30.17
CA GLU A 266 4.70 -11.47 31.02
C GLU A 266 6.15 -11.36 30.53
N LYS A 267 6.42 -10.50 29.53
CA LYS A 267 7.71 -10.33 28.84
C LYS A 267 8.19 -11.59 28.10
N LYS A 268 7.30 -12.54 27.80
CA LYS A 268 7.67 -13.64 26.90
C LYS A 268 7.81 -13.11 25.49
N HIS A 269 8.93 -13.47 24.89
CA HIS A 269 9.30 -13.04 23.54
C HIS A 269 8.93 -14.12 22.54
N THR A 270 7.82 -13.92 21.83
CA THR A 270 7.35 -14.78 20.75
C THR A 270 7.82 -14.20 19.44
N TYR A 271 8.68 -14.93 18.72
CA TYR A 271 9.10 -14.52 17.39
C TYR A 271 9.00 -15.65 16.38
N PHE A 272 8.85 -15.23 15.12
CA PHE A 272 8.82 -16.09 13.96
C PHE A 272 9.73 -15.57 12.86
N LYS A 273 10.64 -16.42 12.39
CA LYS A 273 11.65 -16.09 11.40
C LYS A 273 11.65 -17.08 10.25
N TYR A 274 11.71 -16.55 9.04
CA TYR A 274 11.93 -17.29 7.80
C TYR A 274 13.35 -17.01 7.31
N LEU A 275 14.15 -18.05 7.19
CA LEU A 275 15.55 -17.95 6.79
C LEU A 275 15.73 -18.60 5.43
N PHE A 276 16.44 -17.95 4.52
CA PHE A 276 16.76 -18.55 3.22
C PHE A 276 18.13 -18.12 2.65
N ILE A 277 18.71 -19.01 1.84
CA ILE A 277 19.92 -18.79 1.04
C ILE A 277 19.60 -19.27 -0.39
N CYS A 278 19.83 -18.43 -1.39
CA CYS A 278 19.71 -18.81 -2.80
C CYS A 278 20.83 -19.77 -3.21
N ILE A 279 20.50 -20.70 -4.10
CA ILE A 279 21.42 -21.70 -4.64
C ILE A 279 21.36 -21.77 -6.17
N GLU A 280 22.46 -22.15 -6.80
CA GLU A 280 22.53 -22.42 -8.26
C GLU A 280 21.60 -23.57 -8.71
#